data_AF-A0A061FLB3-F1
#
_entry.id   AF-A0A061FLB3-F1
#
_cell.length_a   1.000
_cell.length_b   1.000
_cell.length_c   1.000
_cell.angle_alpha   90.00
_cell.angle_beta   90.00
_cell.angle_gamma   90.00
#
_symmetry.space_group_name_H-M   'P 1'
#
loop_
_entity.id
_entity.type
_entity.pdbx_description
1 polymer ?
#
loop_
_entity_poly.entity_id
_entity_poly.type
_entity_poly.pdbx_seq_one_letter_code
_entity_poly.pdbx_strand_id
1 'polypeptide(L)' 'MGNQKQIWTAEEEETLLAGVAKHSPGKWKNILEDPDFAPHLPRRSNIDLKDKWRNLSVSTSGQG' A
#
# COMPACT_ATOMS: atom_id res chain seq x y z
N MET A 1 7.23 -9.08 24.27
CA MET A 1 6.27 -8.00 23.93
C MET A 1 5.88 -8.21 22.47
N GLY A 2 4.63 -8.63 22.24
CA GLY A 2 4.19 -9.13 20.94
C GLY A 2 4.40 -8.12 19.82
N ASN A 3 4.99 -8.58 18.73
CA ASN A 3 5.28 -7.83 17.52
C ASN A 3 4.08 -6.96 17.12
N GLN A 4 4.22 -5.65 17.25
CA GLN A 4 3.24 -4.68 16.79
C GLN A 4 3.21 -4.76 15.26
N LYS A 5 2.40 -5.67 14.72
CA LYS A 5 2.08 -5.70 13.29
C LYS A 5 1.50 -4.32 13.00
N GLN A 6 2.24 -3.50 12.26
CA GLN A 6 1.84 -2.14 11.95
C GLN A 6 0.57 -2.23 11.10
N ILE A 7 -0.58 -2.13 11.75
CA ILE A 7 -1.90 -2.30 11.14
C ILE A 7 -2.02 -1.23 10.07
N TRP A 8 -2.41 -1.64 8.88
CA TRP A 8 -2.78 -0.70 7.83
C TRP A 8 -4.15 -0.18 8.16
N THR A 9 -4.26 1.13 8.25
CA THR A 9 -5.56 1.78 8.41
C THR A 9 -6.29 1.78 7.07
N ALA A 10 -7.64 1.85 7.10
CA ALA A 10 -8.45 1.92 5.88
C ALA A 10 -7.98 3.04 4.95
N GLU A 11 -7.61 4.19 5.52
CA GLU A 11 -7.10 5.34 4.78
C GLU A 11 -5.78 5.02 4.03
N GLU A 12 -4.83 4.34 4.69
CA GLU A 12 -3.59 3.89 4.05
C GLU A 12 -3.85 2.83 2.98
N GLU A 13 -4.81 1.93 3.21
CA GLU A 13 -5.18 0.89 2.24
C GLU A 13 -5.83 1.48 1.00
N GLU A 14 -6.78 2.40 1.16
CA GLU A 14 -7.42 3.13 0.08
C GLU A 14 -6.41 3.97 -0.70
N THR A 15 -5.51 4.67 0.01
CA THR A 15 -4.40 5.42 -0.60
C THR A 15 -3.50 4.49 -1.41
N LEU A 16 -3.16 3.32 -0.89
CA LEU A 16 -2.37 2.33 -1.62
C LEU A 16 -3.11 1.82 -2.86
N LEU A 17 -4.39 1.47 -2.73
CA LEU A 17 -5.23 1.01 -3.83
C LEU A 17 -5.36 2.08 -4.93
N ALA A 18 -5.66 3.32 -4.55
CA ALA A 18 -5.76 4.46 -5.45
C ALA A 18 -4.41 4.78 -6.10
N GLY A 19 -3.32 4.78 -5.32
CA GLY A 19 -1.97 5.00 -5.82
C GLY A 19 -1.53 3.93 -6.81
N VAL A 20 -1.82 2.66 -6.52
CA VAL A 20 -1.54 1.54 -7.43
C VAL A 20 -2.43 1.58 -8.66
N ALA A 21 -3.70 1.94 -8.52
CA ALA A 21 -4.60 2.11 -9.66
C ALA A 21 -4.15 3.27 -10.57
N LYS A 22 -3.66 4.37 -9.98
CA LYS A 22 -3.19 5.56 -10.71
C LYS A 22 -1.82 5.35 -11.36
N HIS A 23 -0.85 4.77 -10.65
CA HIS A 23 0.55 4.65 -11.09
C HIS A 23 0.93 3.26 -11.61
N SER A 24 0.11 2.23 -11.40
CA SER A 24 0.38 0.79 -11.59
C SER A 24 1.15 0.09 -10.45
N PRO A 25 0.88 -1.22 -10.24
CA PRO A 25 1.60 -2.01 -9.24
C PRO A 25 3.08 -2.11 -9.63
N GLY A 26 3.97 -1.75 -8.71
CA GLY A 26 5.42 -1.68 -8.96
C GLY A 26 6.00 -0.27 -8.96
N LYS A 27 5.17 0.77 -9.06
CA LYS A 27 5.58 2.18 -8.98
C LYS A 27 5.45 2.74 -7.56
N TRP A 28 5.84 1.98 -6.54
CA TRP A 28 5.68 2.39 -5.13
C TRP A 28 6.44 3.65 -4.77
N LYS A 29 7.63 3.84 -5.36
CA LYS A 29 8.40 5.08 -5.18
C LYS A 29 7.61 6.29 -5.69
N ASN A 30 7.01 6.21 -6.88
CA ASN A 30 6.15 7.26 -7.40
C ASN A 30 4.94 7.52 -6.50
N ILE A 31 4.31 6.47 -5.94
CA ILE A 31 3.20 6.64 -5.00
C ILE A 31 3.66 7.35 -3.73
N LEU A 32 4.86 7.04 -3.21
CA LEU A 32 5.41 7.71 -2.03
C LEU A 32 5.93 9.13 -2.29
N GLU A 33 6.28 9.45 -3.53
CA GLU A 33 6.66 10.80 -3.96
C GLU A 33 5.45 11.64 -4.38
N ASP A 34 4.29 11.01 -4.57
CA ASP A 34 3.07 11.69 -4.99
C ASP A 34 2.51 12.51 -3.82
N PRO A 35 2.31 13.83 -3.97
CA PRO A 35 1.77 14.67 -2.90
C PRO A 35 0.35 14.29 -2.48
N ASP A 36 -0.39 13.54 -3.31
CA ASP A 36 -1.73 13.04 -3.01
C ASP A 36 -1.69 11.80 -2.09
N PHE A 37 -0.59 11.03 -2.10
CA PHE A 37 -0.50 9.76 -1.36
C PHE A 37 0.58 9.76 -0.27
N ALA A 38 1.68 10.49 -0.45
CA ALA A 38 2.76 10.68 0.52
C ALA A 38 2.29 11.08 1.93
N PRO A 39 1.36 12.04 2.11
CA PRO A 39 0.89 12.42 3.45
C PRO A 39 0.08 11.32 4.14
N HIS A 40 -0.53 10.41 3.38
CA HIS A 40 -1.28 9.26 3.92
C HIS A 40 -0.37 8.05 4.19
N LEU A 41 0.86 8.03 3.67
CA LEU A 41 1.83 6.95 3.85
C LEU A 41 3.12 7.38 4.57
N PRO A 42 3.07 8.23 5.63
CA PRO A 42 4.26 8.91 6.16
C PRO A 42 5.27 7.98 6.84
N ARG A 43 4.82 6.78 7.26
CA ARG A 43 5.66 5.74 7.90
C ARG A 43 5.76 4.47 7.07
N ARG A 44 5.32 4.50 5.81
CA ARG A 44 5.36 3.35 4.91
C ARG A 44 6.49 3.50 3.92
N SER A 45 7.27 2.44 3.75
CA SER A 45 8.32 2.38 2.74
C SER A 45 7.83 1.65 1.49
N ASN A 46 8.57 1.79 0.39
CA ASN A 46 8.33 1.05 -0.87
C ASN A 46 8.18 -0.47 -0.62
N ILE A 47 8.90 -1.01 0.38
CA ILE A 47 8.79 -2.41 0.79
C ILE A 47 7.45 -2.71 1.45
N ASP A 48 6.98 -1.87 2.37
CA ASP A 48 5.66 -2.02 3.03
C ASP A 48 4.53 -2.00 2.00
N LEU A 49 4.56 -1.04 1.07
CA LEU A 49 3.55 -0.93 0.01
C LEU A 49 3.51 -2.20 -0.85
N LYS A 50 4.68 -2.71 -1.25
CA LYS A 50 4.78 -3.96 -2.01
C LYS A 50 4.22 -5.13 -1.22
N ASP A 51 4.61 -5.29 0.05
CA ASP A 51 4.17 -6.41 0.87
C ASP A 51 2.65 -6.38 1.12
N LYS A 52 2.12 -5.20 1.45
CA LYS A 52 0.68 -4.99 1.62
C LYS A 52 -0.08 -5.25 0.34
N TRP A 53 0.38 -4.72 -0.79
CA TRP A 53 -0.24 -4.97 -2.08
C TRP A 53 -0.22 -6.46 -2.44
N ARG A 54 0.84 -7.20 -2.14
CA ARG A 54 0.85 -8.66 -2.38
C ARG A 54 -0.21 -9.38 -1.55
N ASN A 55 -0.40 -8.97 -0.30
CA ASN A 55 -1.49 -9.51 0.54
C ASN A 55 -2.87 -9.17 -0.05
N LEU A 56 -3.10 -7.90 -0.43
CA LEU A 56 -4.36 -7.45 -1.03
C LEU A 56 -4.63 -8.10 -2.39
N SER A 57 -3.60 -8.20 -3.23
CA SER A 57 -3.68 -8.81 -4.57
C SER A 57 -3.92 -10.31 -4.49
N VAL A 58 -3.36 -11.01 -3.50
CA VAL A 58 -3.68 -12.43 -3.28
C VAL A 58 -5.15 -12.60 -2.89
N SER A 59 -5.69 -11.71 -2.06
CA SER A 59 -7.12 -11.71 -1.73
C SER A 59 -8.02 -11.36 -2.91
N THR A 60 -7.57 -10.53 -3.86
CA THR A 60 -8.35 -10.16 -5.05
C THR A 60 -8.18 -11.09 -6.25
N SER A 61 -7.22 -12.02 -6.22
CA SER A 61 -6.92 -12.95 -7.32
C SER A 61 -7.31 -14.41 -7.02
N GLY A 62 -8.12 -14.65 -5.99
CA GLY A 62 -8.57 -15.98 -5.55
C GLY A 62 -10.06 -16.28 -5.71
N GLN A 63 -10.76 -15.61 -6.64
CA GLN A 63 -12.09 -16.02 -7.12
C GLN A 63 -11.96 -16.33 -8.61
N GLY A 64 -11.56 -17.56 -8.90
CA GLY A 64 -11.63 -18.21 -10.21
C GLY A 64 -12.04 -19.66 -9.98
#